data_AF-A0A7W1YJA5-F1
#
_entry.id   AF-A0A7W1YJA5-F1
#
_cell.length_a   1.000
_cell.length_b   1.000
_cell.length_c   1.000
_cell.angle_alpha   90.00
_cell.angle_beta   90.00
_cell.angle_gamma   90.00
#
_symmetry.space_group_name_H-M   'P 1'
#
loop_
_entity.id
_entity.type
_entity.pdbx_description
1 polymer ?
#
loop_
_entity_poly.entity_id
_entity_poly.type
_entity_poly.pdbx_seq_one_letter_code
_entity_poly.pdbx_strand_id
1 'polypeptide(L)' 'MPSRPPALGPCDLLAVVPAYNEASRIAPVVAGLIEQGLPVLVVDDGSRDHTAQAARRAGA' A
#
# COMPACT_ATOMS: atom_id res chain seq x y z
N MET A 1 11.82 13.47 25.20
CA MET A 1 11.96 12.80 23.90
C MET A 1 11.19 11.49 23.99
N PRO A 2 10.15 11.23 23.19
CA PRO A 2 9.57 9.89 23.16
C PRO A 2 10.67 8.91 22.72
N SER A 3 10.76 7.77 23.40
CA SER A 3 11.73 6.71 23.09
C SER A 3 11.59 6.27 21.64
N ARG A 4 12.71 6.06 20.94
CA ARG A 4 12.72 5.49 19.59
C ARG A 4 11.92 4.18 19.63
N PRO A 5 10.89 4.00 18.79
CA PRO A 5 10.17 2.74 18.75
C PRO A 5 11.16 1.60 18.47
N PRO A 6 10.92 0.41 19.04
CA PRO A 6 11.79 -0.74 18.81
C PRO A 6 11.98 -0.96 17.31
N ALA A 7 13.16 -1.39 16.90
CA ALA A 7 13.42 -1.74 15.51
C ALA A 7 12.44 -2.86 15.12
N LEU A 8 11.53 -2.56 14.20
CA LEU A 8 10.56 -3.52 13.68
C LEU A 8 11.30 -4.57 12.86
N GLY A 9 10.95 -5.84 13.07
CA GLY A 9 11.41 -6.92 12.21
C GLY A 9 10.81 -6.77 10.80
N PRO A 10 11.38 -7.46 9.79
CA PRO A 10 10.92 -7.40 8.40
C PRO A 10 9.47 -7.86 8.16
N CYS A 11 8.76 -8.34 9.20
CA CYS A 11 7.34 -8.71 9.15
C CYS A 11 6.43 -7.84 10.05
N ASP A 12 6.96 -6.86 10.76
CA ASP A 12 6.18 -6.11 11.77
C ASP A 12 5.57 -4.80 11.22
N LEU A 13 5.87 -4.43 9.98
CA LEU A 13 5.38 -3.20 9.34
C LEU A 13 4.54 -3.53 8.11
N LEU A 14 3.26 -3.15 8.13
CA LEU A 14 2.33 -3.26 7.00
C LEU A 14 1.99 -1.86 6.47
N ALA A 15 2.17 -1.65 5.18
CA ALA A 15 1.73 -0.42 4.52
C ALA A 15 0.25 -0.54 4.14
N VAL A 16 -0.62 0.23 4.82
CA VAL A 16 -2.04 0.32 4.48
C VAL A 16 -2.27 1.52 3.57
N VAL A 17 -2.87 1.28 2.40
CA VAL A 17 -3.14 2.31 1.40
C VAL A 17 -4.65 2.41 1.16
N PRO A 18 -5.34 3.42 1.74
CA PRO A 18 -6.71 3.71 1.36
C PRO A 18 -6.76 4.27 -0.07
N ALA A 19 -7.71 3.82 -0.87
CA ALA A 19 -7.86 4.26 -2.27
C ALA A 19 -9.32 4.45 -2.66
N TYR A 20 -9.62 5.51 -3.42
CA TYR A 20 -10.92 5.78 -4.01
C TYR A 20 -10.76 6.49 -5.36
N ASN A 21 -11.12 5.82 -6.45
CA ASN A 21 -10.97 6.31 -7.83
C ASN A 21 -9.54 6.72 -8.23
N GLU A 22 -8.56 5.87 -7.90
CA GLU A 22 -7.13 6.05 -8.14
C GLU A 22 -6.56 5.12 -9.22
N ALA A 23 -7.37 4.66 -10.18
CA ALA A 23 -6.95 3.66 -11.17
C ALA A 23 -5.68 4.05 -11.95
N SER A 24 -5.43 5.34 -12.17
CA SER A 24 -4.25 5.85 -12.87
C SER A 24 -3.04 6.13 -11.96
N ARG A 25 -3.19 6.06 -10.64
CA ARG A 25 -2.17 6.45 -9.66
C ARG A 25 -1.77 5.35 -8.68
N ILE A 26 -2.64 4.38 -8.43
CA ILE A 26 -2.41 3.38 -7.39
C ILE A 26 -1.22 2.45 -7.71
N ALA A 27 -0.98 2.14 -8.98
CA ALA A 27 0.08 1.21 -9.39
C ALA A 27 1.50 1.65 -8.97
N PRO A 28 1.98 2.88 -9.30
CA PRO A 28 3.31 3.32 -8.86
C PRO A 28 3.45 3.44 -7.33
N VAL A 29 2.36 3.71 -6.60
CA VAL A 29 2.37 3.75 -5.12
C VAL A 29 2.62 2.35 -4.55
N VAL A 30 1.87 1.35 -5.02
CA VAL A 30 2.03 -0.05 -4.60
C VAL A 30 3.44 -0.55 -4.94
N ALA A 31 3.91 -0.31 -6.16
CA ALA A 31 5.25 -0.72 -6.59
C ALA A 31 6.34 -0.11 -5.70
N GLY A 32 6.27 1.20 -5.44
CA GLY A 32 7.24 1.87 -4.58
C GLY A 32 7.26 1.33 -3.15
N LEU A 33 6.12 0.94 -2.57
CA LEU A 33 6.07 0.34 -1.23
C LEU A 33 6.67 -1.07 -1.21
N ILE A 34 6.40 -1.87 -2.24
CA ILE A 34 6.98 -3.21 -2.39
C ILE A 34 8.51 -3.12 -2.55
N GLU A 35 9.02 -2.14 -3.31
CA GLU A 35 10.45 -1.88 -3.46
C GLU A 35 11.14 -1.51 -2.15
N GLN A 36 10.41 -0.90 -1.21
CA GLN A 36 10.89 -0.66 0.17
C GLN A 36 10.86 -1.92 1.05
N GLY A 37 10.45 -3.06 0.51
CA GLY A 37 10.34 -4.33 1.23
C GLY A 37 9.11 -4.43 2.14
N LEU A 38 8.09 -3.59 1.92
CA LEU A 38 6.89 -3.59 2.74
C LEU A 38 5.81 -4.50 2.17
N PRO A 39 5.16 -5.36 2.99
CA PRO A 39 3.86 -5.90 2.62
C PRO A 39 2.85 -4.76 2.49
N VAL A 40 1.95 -4.85 1.51
CA VAL A 40 0.98 -3.81 1.17
C VAL A 40 -0.43 -4.34 1.30
N LEU A 41 -1.31 -3.56 1.93
CA LEU A 41 -2.75 -3.79 1.96
C LEU A 41 -3.45 -2.56 1.37
N VAL A 42 -4.04 -2.71 0.19
CA VAL A 42 -4.90 -1.67 -0.38
C VAL A 42 -6.33 -1.85 0.10
N VAL A 43 -6.91 -0.80 0.65
CA VAL A 43 -8.32 -0.74 1.06
C VAL A 43 -9.05 0.13 0.04
N ASP A 44 -9.81 -0.51 -0.85
CA ASP A 44 -10.65 0.19 -1.82
C ASP A 44 -11.97 0.63 -1.16
N ASP A 45 -12.18 1.94 -1.05
CA ASP A 45 -13.35 2.56 -0.41
C ASP A 45 -14.52 2.76 -1.38
N GLY A 46 -14.87 1.69 -2.12
CA GLY A 46 -16.00 1.68 -3.03
C GLY A 46 -15.76 2.45 -4.34
N SER A 47 -14.55 2.36 -4.89
CA SER A 47 -14.22 2.96 -6.19
C SER A 47 -15.19 2.52 -7.30
N ARG A 48 -15.47 3.45 -8.22
CA ARG A 48 -16.32 3.21 -9.41
C ARG A 48 -15.50 3.07 -10.69
N ASP A 49 -14.18 3.14 -10.59
CA ASP A 49 -13.24 2.94 -11.67
C ASP A 49 -12.48 1.62 -11.50
N HIS A 50 -11.32 1.48 -12.16
CA HIS A 50 -10.50 0.26 -12.11
C HIS A 50 -9.48 0.21 -10.97
N THR A 51 -9.65 0.97 -9.88
CA THR A 51 -8.69 1.06 -8.76
C THR A 51 -8.29 -0.30 -8.19
N ALA A 52 -9.24 -1.12 -7.72
CA ALA A 52 -8.93 -2.46 -7.20
C ALA A 52 -8.19 -3.35 -8.21
N GLN A 53 -8.50 -3.24 -9.50
CA GLN A 53 -7.83 -4.06 -10.52
C GLN A 53 -6.40 -3.57 -10.79
N ALA A 54 -6.18 -2.26 -10.80
CA ALA A 54 -4.86 -1.67 -10.92
C ALA A 54 -3.97 -2.01 -9.72
N ALA A 55 -4.51 -1.95 -8.50
CA ALA A 55 -3.81 -2.32 -7.27
C ALA A 55 -3.34 -3.79 -7.28
N ARG A 56 -4.24 -4.73 -7.59
CA ARG A 56 -3.91 -6.17 -7.68
C ARG A 56 -2.84 -6.46 -8.73
N ARG A 57 -2.91 -5.80 -9.90
CA ARG A 57 -1.90 -5.96 -10.95
C ARG A 57 -0.52 -5.43 -10.52
N ALA A 58 -0.48 -4.45 -9.64
CA ALA A 58 0.76 -3.90 -9.09
C ALA A 58 1.35 -4.73 -7.94
N GLY A 59 0.65 -5.77 -7.47
CA GLY A 59 1.15 -6.69 -6.45
C GLY A 59 0.65 -6.45 -5.03
N ALA A 60 -0.37 -5.60 -4.85
CA ALA A 60 -1.13 -5.51 -3.61
C ALA A 60 -2.12 -6.66 -3.45
#